data_AF-A0A822DQY6-F1
#
_entry.id   AF-A0A822DQY6-F1
#
_cell.length_a   1.000
_cell.length_b   1.000
_cell.length_c   1.000
_cell.angle_alpha   90.00
_cell.angle_beta   90.00
_cell.angle_gamma   90.00
#
_symmetry.space_group_name_H-M   'P 1'
#
loop_
_entity.id
_entity.type
_entity.pdbx_description
1 polymer ?
#
loop_
_entity_poly.entity_id
_entity_poly.type
_entity_poly.pdbx_seq_one_letter_code
_entity_poly.pdbx_strand_id
1 'polypeptide(L)' 'LMNHYLNDYIYRLPDPILNQFCSHILSKIHHKIKWLILESLSMARILLSTNYPNLNGLGLYYF' A
#
# COMPACT_ATOMS: atom_id res chain seq x y z
N LEU A 1 -28.06 -11.77 -18.97
CA LEU A 1 -26.58 -11.92 -18.84
C LEU A 1 -25.96 -10.60 -19.23
N MET A 2 -25.82 -9.68 -18.27
CA MET A 2 -25.26 -8.36 -18.49
C MET A 2 -23.94 -8.32 -17.72
N ASN A 3 -22.83 -8.47 -18.45
CA ASN A 3 -21.49 -8.41 -17.90
C ASN A 3 -21.23 -6.97 -17.45
N HIS A 4 -21.39 -6.72 -16.15
CA HIS A 4 -20.81 -5.55 -15.51
C HIS A 4 -19.28 -5.71 -15.56
N TYR A 5 -18.65 -5.15 -16.59
CA TYR A 5 -17.26 -4.77 -16.49
C TYR A 5 -17.19 -3.65 -15.45
N LEU A 6 -16.95 -4.02 -14.19
CA LEU A 6 -16.35 -3.12 -13.23
C LEU A 6 -15.03 -2.67 -13.89
N ASN A 7 -15.04 -1.47 -14.46
CA ASN A 7 -13.81 -0.76 -14.76
C ASN A 7 -13.15 -0.52 -13.39
N ASP A 8 -12.35 -1.50 -12.94
CA ASP A 8 -11.48 -1.41 -11.78
C ASP A 8 -10.36 -0.42 -12.13
N TYR A 9 -10.72 0.87 -12.27
CA TYR A 9 -9.77 1.97 -12.19
C TYR A 9 -9.29 2.02 -10.74
N ILE A 10 -8.33 1.17 -10.42
CA ILE A 10 -7.62 1.26 -9.16
C ILE A 10 -6.71 2.47 -9.32
N TYR A 11 -7.21 3.60 -8.84
CA TYR A 11 -6.49 4.85 -8.83
C TYR A 11 -5.19 4.67 -8.06
N ARG A 12 -4.06 4.74 -8.79
CA ARG A 12 -2.75 4.88 -8.15
C ARG A 12 -2.80 6.09 -7.23
N LEU A 13 -2.37 5.91 -5.99
CA LEU A 13 -2.20 7.02 -5.07
C LEU A 13 -1.17 7.98 -5.65
N PRO A 14 -1.53 9.26 -5.87
CA PRO A 14 -0.55 10.27 -6.27
C PRO A 14 0.60 10.34 -5.27
N ASP A 15 1.81 10.55 -5.77
CA ASP A 15 3.05 10.66 -4.98
C ASP A 15 2.92 11.54 -3.71
N PRO A 16 2.30 12.74 -3.76
CA PRO A 16 2.11 13.56 -2.56
C PRO A 16 1.27 12.88 -1.48
N ILE A 17 0.22 12.17 -1.87
CA ILE A 17 -0.67 11.45 -0.95
C ILE A 17 0.07 10.24 -0.37
N LEU A 18 0.82 9.52 -1.20
CA LEU A 18 1.66 8.41 -0.74
C LEU A 18 2.70 8.88 0.28
N ASN A 19 3.37 10.00 0.03
CA ASN A 19 4.35 10.58 0.95
C ASN A 19 3.69 11.00 2.28
N GLN A 20 2.51 11.62 2.23
CA GLN A 20 1.76 11.99 3.44
C GLN A 20 1.35 10.74 4.22
N PHE A 21 0.86 9.71 3.54
CA PHE A 21 0.50 8.44 4.16
C PHE A 21 1.71 7.82 4.88
N CYS A 22 2.87 7.72 4.21
CA CYS A 22 4.08 7.14 4.78
C CYS A 22 4.59 7.93 6.00
N SER A 23 4.59 9.26 5.92
CA SER A 23 5.12 10.11 6.99
C SER A 23 4.19 10.24 8.20
N HIS A 24 2.88 10.32 8.00
CA HIS A 24 1.94 10.70 9.06
C HIS A 24 1.07 9.56 9.59
N ILE A 25 0.59 8.69 8.69
CA ILE A 25 -0.37 7.64 9.05
C ILE A 25 0.41 6.38 9.40
N LEU A 26 1.26 5.93 8.47
CA LEU A 26 2.02 4.70 8.59
C LEU A 26 2.92 4.71 9.83
N SER A 27 3.59 5.82 10.11
CA SER A 27 4.40 6.00 11.33
C SER A 27 3.62 5.78 12.62
N LYS A 28 2.30 5.98 12.64
CA LYS A 28 1.45 5.75 13.82
C LYS A 28 0.93 4.33 13.93
N ILE A 29 0.79 3.62 12.81
CA ILE A 29 0.10 2.31 12.78
C ILE A 29 1.01 1.14 12.43
N HIS A 30 2.26 1.37 12.01
CA HIS A 30 3.19 0.33 11.54
C HIS A 30 3.36 -0.85 12.50
N HIS A 31 3.36 -0.61 13.80
CA HIS A 31 3.45 -1.64 14.83
C HIS A 31 2.21 -2.56 14.88
N LYS A 32 1.07 -2.17 14.31
CA LYS A 32 -0.16 -2.98 14.23
C LYS A 32 -0.28 -3.72 12.91
N ILE A 33 0.54 -3.38 11.92
CA ILE A 33 0.45 -3.92 10.58
C ILE A 33 1.09 -5.31 10.56
N LYS A 34 0.27 -6.31 10.21
CA LYS A 34 0.69 -7.70 10.03
C LYS A 34 0.84 -8.10 8.57
N TRP A 35 0.13 -7.42 7.68
CA TRP A 35 0.12 -7.68 6.25
C TRP A 35 0.06 -6.36 5.49
N LEU A 36 0.88 -6.23 4.46
CA LEU A 36 0.89 -5.11 3.53
C LEU A 36 0.67 -5.64 2.13
N ILE A 37 -0.34 -5.10 1.44
CA ILE A 37 -0.57 -5.35 0.02
C ILE A 37 -0.30 -4.04 -0.69
N LEU A 38 0.73 -4.01 -1.53
CA LEU A 38 1.27 -2.79 -2.12
C LEU A 38 1.47 -2.99 -3.62
N GLU A 39 1.30 -1.92 -4.38
CA GLU A 39 1.78 -1.89 -5.76
C GLU A 39 3.32 -1.96 -5.79
N SER A 40 3.89 -2.65 -6.77
CA SER A 40 5.34 -2.88 -6.88
C SER A 40 6.16 -1.58 -6.80
N LEU A 41 5.71 -0.52 -7.48
CA LEU A 41 6.39 0.79 -7.49
C LEU A 41 6.39 1.48 -6.12
N SER A 42 5.33 1.29 -5.33
CA SER A 42 5.19 1.90 -4.01
C SER A 42 5.89 1.08 -2.92
N MET A 43 6.07 -0.23 -3.15
CA MET A 43 6.60 -1.17 -2.17
C MET A 43 7.99 -0.76 -1.65
N ALA A 44 8.91 -0.39 -2.55
CA ALA A 44 10.26 0.02 -2.14
C ALA A 44 10.23 1.27 -1.23
N ARG A 45 9.44 2.28 -1.60
CA ARG A 45 9.32 3.53 -0.81
C ARG A 45 8.73 3.26 0.58
N ILE A 46 7.68 2.46 0.64
CA ILE A 46 6.98 2.14 1.88
C ILE A 46 7.87 1.33 2.81
N LEU A 47 8.52 0.27 2.30
CA LEU A 47 9.42 -0.58 3.08
C LEU A 47 10.66 0.14 3.59
N LEU A 48 11.17 1.13 2.85
CA LEU A 48 12.31 1.93 3.29
C LEU A 48 11.93 3.03 4.30
N SER A 49 10.67 3.47 4.29
CA SER A 49 10.22 4.59 5.14
C SER A 49 9.99 4.23 6.61
N THR A 50 9.81 2.95 6.95
CA THR A 50 9.38 2.53 8.30
C THR A 50 9.76 1.07 8.58
N ASN A 51 10.08 0.76 9.84
CA ASN A 51 10.26 -0.62 10.30
C ASN A 51 8.91 -1.22 10.70
N TYR A 52 8.63 -2.48 10.34
CA TYR A 52 7.38 -3.16 10.66
C TYR A 52 7.62 -4.35 11.59
N PRO A 53 7.62 -4.14 12.91
CA PRO A 53 8.05 -5.16 13.87
C PRO A 53 7.13 -6.39 13.92
N ASN A 54 5.88 -6.28 13.46
CA ASN A 54 4.87 -7.34 13.49
C ASN A 54 4.46 -7.83 12.10
N LEU A 55 5.24 -7.50 11.06
CA LEU A 55 4.92 -7.87 9.70
C LEU A 55 5.17 -9.36 9.47
N ASN A 56 4.10 -10.06 9.09
CA ASN A 56 4.12 -11.50 8.83
C ASN A 56 4.17 -11.82 7.33
N GLY A 57 3.82 -10.87 6.47
CA GLY A 57 3.78 -11.12 5.04
C GLY A 57 3.61 -9.87 4.19
N LEU A 58 4.05 -9.99 2.95
CA LEU A 58 3.95 -8.97 1.91
C LEU A 58 3.20 -9.54 0.71
N GLY A 59 2.21 -8.81 0.24
CA GLY A 59 1.48 -9.08 -0.99
C GLY A 59 1.86 -8.06 -2.05
N LEU A 60 2.17 -8.53 -3.24
CA LEU A 60 2.32 -7.67 -4.42
C LEU A 60 0.97 -7.58 -5.12
N TYR A 61 0.53 -6.35 -5.33
CA TYR A 61 -0.60 -6.06 -6.19
C TYR A 61 -0.08 -5.76 -7.60
N TYR A 62 -0.44 -6.60 -8.56
CA TYR A 62 -0.11 -6.44 -9.98
C TYR A 62 -1.33 -5.94 -10.74
N PHE A 63 -1.11 -4.94 -11.57
CA PHE A 63 -2.05 -4.46 -12.57
C PHE A 63 -1.86 -5.21 -13.89
#